data_AF-A0A2V2XKH7-F1
#
_entry.id   AF-A0A2V2XKH7-F1
#
_cell.length_a   1.000
_cell.length_b   1.000
_cell.length_c   1.000
_cell.angle_alpha   90.00
_cell.angle_beta   90.00
_cell.angle_gamma   90.00
#
_symmetry.space_group_name_H-M   'P 1'
#
loop_
_entity.id
_entity.type
_entity.pdbx_description
1 polymer ?
#
loop_
_entity_poly.entity_id
_entity_poly.type
_entity_poly.pdbx_seq_one_letter_code
_entity_poly.pdbx_strand_id
1 'polypeptide(L)'
;MHGSEHADLAHEGGGTASGTMRGAESVAKSSGKHSQRSVSHASVVDLGGEAHGTHYAFLPDAINGVAQEELYLEDDAYFQELLARYKELVPVGAESTEPRAKQLREQMRIRAGQLAVDTRKLHAAEERAASRMATLYPFVGLAPLGVALWSIPVEADEEFRALLLKREEALAGKSGSVHEVESALSARAEAMAKAVLEEEEALAAAFPFLGRSVKGVPLRELALMSDPNFAELATRHAQEATSGDAAGILRLEQELRDQACRIAREVRVARRLDAVRNEDLHERYPFLPEEPVRGILLGDVRPVQQPAFRELSNKLDEQRRDPTRNAAAIRATEEQMTALVARLAEERAEATERAHEQYPFLPRRVLGVRLVDISLQEDDVLSQLARRRVRQQRYTSIAKDVSYTEKEMMRRAEELARNVKIVDAYRGNGNEYVRARNPFLVYEDRKCVP
;
A
#
# COMPACT_ATOMS: atom_id res chain seq x y z
N MET A 1 8.41 -14.90 69.65
CA MET A 1 9.46 -15.08 70.67
C MET A 1 9.27 -16.44 71.32
N HIS A 2 10.38 -17.15 71.54
CA HIS A 2 10.52 -18.54 72.04
C HIS A 2 10.09 -19.58 70.99
N GLY A 3 10.94 -20.44 70.41
CA GLY A 3 12.26 -20.90 70.81
C GLY A 3 12.14 -22.33 71.36
N SER A 4 12.56 -23.33 70.58
CA SER A 4 13.17 -24.55 71.12
C SER A 4 13.93 -25.27 70.02
N GLU A 5 15.22 -25.45 70.30
CA GLU A 5 16.22 -26.19 69.55
C GLU A 5 16.03 -27.70 69.72
N HIS A 6 16.55 -28.51 68.79
CA HIS A 6 17.30 -29.73 69.12
C HIS A 6 18.14 -30.21 67.92
N ALA A 7 19.31 -30.72 68.27
CA ALA A 7 20.48 -30.98 67.45
C ALA A 7 20.56 -32.41 66.85
N ASP A 8 21.42 -32.52 65.83
CA ASP A 8 22.34 -33.60 65.45
C ASP A 8 21.95 -35.08 65.62
N LEU A 9 22.12 -35.88 64.54
CA LEU A 9 23.30 -36.75 64.38
C LEU A 9 23.25 -37.61 63.10
N ALA A 10 24.47 -37.85 62.61
CA ALA A 10 24.93 -38.57 61.41
C ALA A 10 24.36 -39.96 61.11
N HIS A 11 24.42 -40.35 59.82
CA HIS A 11 24.76 -41.72 59.44
C HIS A 11 25.61 -41.76 58.16
N GLU A 12 26.83 -42.31 58.29
CA GLU A 12 27.72 -42.73 57.21
C GLU A 12 27.34 -44.10 56.63
N GLY A 13 27.80 -44.35 55.38
CA GLY A 13 27.96 -45.65 54.72
C GLY A 13 27.47 -45.60 53.27
N GLY A 14 28.24 -45.77 52.20
CA GLY A 14 29.54 -46.39 51.98
C GLY A 14 29.40 -47.53 50.95
N GLY A 15 29.88 -47.34 49.71
CA GLY A 15 29.97 -48.37 48.66
C GLY A 15 30.00 -47.79 47.23
N THR A 16 31.13 -47.30 46.70
CA THR A 16 32.11 -47.99 45.82
C THR A 16 31.50 -48.59 44.55
N ALA A 17 31.64 -47.97 43.37
CA ALA A 17 32.72 -48.13 42.35
C ALA A 17 32.00 -48.51 41.03
N SER A 18 32.22 -47.90 39.87
CA SER A 18 33.46 -47.84 39.08
C SER A 18 33.21 -46.91 37.88
N GLY A 19 34.21 -46.13 37.44
CA GLY A 19 34.10 -45.32 36.22
C GLY A 19 35.01 -44.08 36.11
N THR A 20 36.29 -44.21 36.45
CA THR A 20 37.41 -43.35 35.98
C THR A 20 37.51 -43.36 34.44
N MET A 21 38.03 -42.39 33.67
CA MET A 21 38.71 -41.08 33.82
C MET A 21 38.68 -40.44 32.40
N ARG A 22 38.33 -39.16 32.25
CA ARG A 22 39.22 -37.97 32.12
C ARG A 22 39.71 -37.68 30.67
N GLY A 23 39.53 -36.42 30.25
CA GLY A 23 40.13 -35.78 29.08
C GLY A 23 39.20 -34.70 28.50
N ALA A 24 39.02 -33.57 29.18
CA ALA A 24 39.78 -32.32 29.03
C ALA A 24 39.40 -31.48 27.79
N GLU A 25 38.90 -30.28 28.08
CA GLU A 25 39.05 -29.02 27.34
C GLU A 25 38.41 -28.86 25.96
N SER A 26 37.34 -28.05 25.90
CA SER A 26 37.48 -26.69 25.35
C SER A 26 36.17 -25.90 25.53
N VAL A 27 36.35 -24.67 26.00
CA VAL A 27 35.30 -23.66 26.16
C VAL A 27 34.97 -23.10 24.79
N ALA A 28 33.74 -23.29 24.32
CA ALA A 28 33.15 -22.48 23.27
C ALA A 28 31.72 -22.10 23.66
N LYS A 29 31.57 -20.91 24.23
CA LYS A 29 30.29 -20.23 24.34
C LYS A 29 29.80 -19.91 22.93
N SER A 30 28.97 -20.77 22.36
CA SER A 30 28.15 -20.38 21.21
C SER A 30 26.95 -19.60 21.73
N SER A 31 27.10 -18.27 21.84
CA SER A 31 25.95 -17.37 21.81
C SER A 31 25.23 -17.59 20.48
N GLY A 32 24.19 -18.42 20.51
CA GLY A 32 23.23 -18.52 19.44
C GLY A 32 22.54 -17.17 19.30
N LYS A 33 23.08 -16.32 18.42
CA LYS A 33 22.34 -15.23 17.83
C LYS A 33 21.15 -15.88 17.12
N HIS A 34 19.99 -15.91 17.77
CA HIS A 34 18.73 -15.88 17.06
C HIS A 34 18.74 -14.57 16.27
N SER A 35 19.29 -14.62 15.06
CA SER A 35 19.00 -13.65 14.03
C SER A 35 17.52 -13.82 13.75
N GLN A 36 16.69 -12.97 14.37
CA GLN A 36 15.34 -12.73 13.90
C GLN A 36 15.49 -12.40 12.42
N ARG A 37 15.18 -13.37 11.57
CA ARG A 37 15.07 -13.16 10.13
C ARG A 37 13.83 -12.26 10.00
N SER A 38 14.08 -10.97 9.80
CA SER A 38 13.08 -9.98 9.46
C SER A 38 12.19 -10.56 8.38
N VAL A 39 10.88 -10.51 8.60
CA VAL A 39 9.86 -10.95 7.65
C VAL A 39 9.84 -9.92 6.53
N SER A 40 10.82 -9.99 5.63
CA SER A 40 10.92 -9.13 4.47
C SER A 40 10.07 -9.69 3.33
N HIS A 41 9.14 -8.86 2.85
CA HIS A 41 8.45 -8.96 1.56
C HIS A 41 7.65 -10.25 1.30
N ALA A 42 6.46 -10.33 1.89
CA ALA A 42 5.44 -11.31 1.50
C ALA A 42 4.33 -10.60 0.71
N SER A 43 4.59 -10.32 -0.56
CA SER A 43 3.57 -9.91 -1.53
C SER A 43 3.57 -10.91 -2.67
N VAL A 44 2.48 -11.69 -2.76
CA VAL A 44 2.22 -12.68 -3.81
C VAL A 44 3.26 -13.80 -3.79
N VAL A 45 2.90 -14.97 -4.32
CA VAL A 45 3.85 -15.98 -4.76
C VAL A 45 5.08 -15.26 -5.33
N ASP A 46 6.28 -15.59 -4.85
CA ASP A 46 7.55 -15.22 -5.47
C ASP A 46 7.54 -15.78 -6.90
N LEU A 47 6.88 -15.07 -7.80
CA LEU A 47 6.77 -15.35 -9.22
C LEU A 47 8.01 -14.78 -9.91
N GLY A 48 9.18 -15.02 -9.33
CA GLY A 48 10.47 -15.12 -10.02
C GLY A 48 10.81 -13.99 -11.02
N GLY A 49 10.44 -12.75 -10.73
CA GLY A 49 10.91 -11.57 -11.47
C GLY A 49 11.81 -10.74 -10.58
N GLU A 50 13.12 -10.94 -10.68
CA GLU A 50 14.14 -10.18 -9.94
C GLU A 50 13.88 -8.66 -10.04
N ALA A 51 14.14 -7.91 -8.98
CA ALA A 51 14.04 -6.45 -9.01
C ALA A 51 14.97 -5.90 -10.12
N HIS A 52 14.38 -5.31 -11.17
CA HIS A 52 15.09 -4.86 -12.37
C HIS A 52 15.34 -3.34 -12.40
N GLY A 53 15.50 -2.72 -11.23
CA GLY A 53 15.94 -1.33 -11.15
C GLY A 53 17.35 -1.16 -11.72
N THR A 54 17.64 0.01 -12.27
CA THR A 54 18.97 0.28 -12.83
C THR A 54 19.98 0.48 -11.69
N HIS A 55 21.04 -0.35 -11.67
CA HIS A 55 22.17 -0.17 -10.75
C HIS A 55 23.12 0.93 -11.25
N TYR A 56 23.59 1.78 -10.34
CA TYR A 56 24.53 2.86 -10.65
C TYR A 56 25.78 2.72 -9.80
N ALA A 57 26.89 2.31 -10.44
CA ALA A 57 28.16 1.98 -9.78
C ALA A 57 28.80 3.08 -8.90
N PHE A 58 28.39 4.35 -9.04
CA PHE A 58 28.88 5.45 -8.20
C PHE A 58 28.11 5.58 -6.86
N LEU A 59 27.05 4.79 -6.67
CA LEU A 59 26.30 4.69 -5.43
C LEU A 59 26.58 3.35 -4.75
N PRO A 60 26.39 3.24 -3.42
CA PRO A 60 26.47 1.97 -2.71
C PRO A 60 25.36 1.00 -3.15
N ASP A 61 25.64 -0.31 -3.11
CA ASP A 61 24.67 -1.37 -3.44
C ASP A 61 23.43 -1.35 -2.52
N ALA A 62 23.61 -0.88 -1.28
CA ALA A 62 22.51 -0.67 -0.34
C ALA A 62 22.58 0.73 0.28
N ILE A 63 21.44 1.42 0.29
CA ILE A 63 21.30 2.79 0.79
C ILE A 63 20.26 2.76 1.91
N ASN A 64 20.64 3.18 3.12
CA ASN A 64 19.77 3.15 4.31
C ASN A 64 19.13 1.77 4.59
N GLY A 65 19.80 0.68 4.20
CA GLY A 65 19.33 -0.71 4.36
C GLY A 65 18.44 -1.23 3.23
N VAL A 66 18.22 -0.44 2.17
CA VAL A 66 17.43 -0.80 0.98
C VAL A 66 18.36 -1.05 -0.20
N ALA A 67 18.12 -2.12 -0.96
CA ALA A 67 18.91 -2.43 -2.16
C ALA A 67 18.70 -1.37 -3.25
N GLN A 68 19.74 -1.03 -4.01
CA GLN A 68 19.66 0.03 -5.01
C GLN A 68 18.61 -0.26 -6.11
N GLU A 69 18.47 -1.52 -6.50
CA GLU A 69 17.55 -2.00 -7.52
C GLU A 69 16.08 -1.82 -7.11
N GLU A 70 15.81 -1.73 -5.81
CA GLU A 70 14.47 -1.51 -5.26
C GLU A 70 14.07 -0.03 -5.26
N LEU A 71 15.04 0.88 -5.42
CA LEU A 71 14.78 2.32 -5.45
C LEU A 71 14.23 2.80 -6.79
N TYR A 72 14.41 2.00 -7.85
CA TYR A 72 14.07 2.35 -9.24
C TYR A 72 14.49 3.78 -9.57
N LEU A 73 15.78 4.10 -9.42
CA LEU A 73 16.30 5.46 -9.59
C LEU A 73 16.07 6.01 -11.02
N GLU A 74 15.86 5.14 -12.01
CA GLU A 74 15.39 5.52 -13.36
C GLU A 74 14.00 6.16 -13.39
N ASP A 75 13.13 5.84 -12.42
CA ASP A 75 11.78 6.38 -12.36
C ASP A 75 11.76 7.79 -11.77
N ASP A 76 12.78 8.16 -11.00
CA ASP A 76 12.82 9.45 -10.29
C ASP A 76 13.26 10.60 -11.19
N ALA A 77 12.34 11.54 -11.44
CA ALA A 77 12.57 12.64 -12.37
C ALA A 77 13.74 13.55 -11.94
N TYR A 78 13.89 13.83 -10.63
CA TYR A 78 14.96 14.71 -10.15
C TYR A 78 16.32 14.01 -10.20
N PHE A 79 16.40 12.73 -9.82
CA PHE A 79 17.61 11.95 -9.98
C PHE A 79 18.06 11.89 -11.44
N GLN A 80 17.14 11.63 -12.37
CA GLN A 80 17.45 11.62 -13.81
C GLN A 80 17.91 13.00 -14.33
N GLU A 81 17.33 14.09 -13.84
CA GLU A 81 17.79 15.45 -14.15
C GLU A 81 19.24 15.69 -13.68
N LEU A 82 19.56 15.28 -12.45
CA LEU A 82 20.92 15.37 -11.91
C LEU A 82 21.91 14.52 -12.70
N LEU A 83 21.49 13.30 -13.06
CA LEU A 83 22.31 12.38 -13.85
C LEU A 83 22.60 12.93 -15.26
N ALA A 84 21.62 13.53 -15.91
CA ALA A 84 21.80 14.17 -17.22
C ALA A 84 22.84 15.30 -17.14
N ARG A 85 22.70 16.22 -16.16
CA ARG A 85 23.66 17.30 -15.92
C ARG A 85 25.07 16.78 -15.58
N TYR A 86 25.14 15.67 -14.86
CA TYR A 86 26.41 15.04 -14.52
C TYR A 86 27.10 14.46 -15.76
N LYS A 87 26.36 13.80 -16.67
CA LYS A 87 26.87 13.26 -17.93
C LYS A 87 27.36 14.34 -18.90
N GLU A 88 26.79 15.55 -18.83
CA GLU A 88 27.28 16.71 -19.61
C GLU A 88 28.68 17.16 -19.18
N LEU A 89 29.01 17.05 -17.89
CA LEU A 89 30.30 17.46 -17.33
C LEU A 89 31.35 16.36 -17.34
N VAL A 90 30.92 15.10 -17.27
CA VAL A 90 31.80 13.95 -17.15
C VAL A 90 31.57 13.01 -18.33
N PRO A 91 32.41 13.07 -19.38
CA PRO A 91 32.36 12.11 -20.47
C PRO A 91 32.59 10.69 -19.94
N VAL A 92 32.03 9.71 -20.65
CA VAL A 92 32.10 8.28 -20.29
C VAL A 92 33.55 7.85 -20.03
N GLY A 93 33.82 7.34 -18.83
CA GLY A 93 35.11 6.74 -18.45
C GLY A 93 36.11 7.64 -17.71
N ALA A 94 35.76 8.89 -17.37
CA ALA A 94 36.63 9.78 -16.59
C ALA A 94 36.10 10.03 -15.17
N GLU A 95 36.97 10.02 -14.16
CA GLU A 95 36.66 10.66 -12.88
C GLU A 95 36.89 12.15 -13.00
N SER A 96 35.82 12.95 -12.99
CA SER A 96 35.98 14.40 -13.02
C SER A 96 36.37 14.92 -11.64
N THR A 97 37.52 15.61 -11.56
CA THR A 97 37.95 16.38 -10.40
C THR A 97 37.18 17.69 -10.24
N GLU A 98 36.31 18.04 -11.18
CA GLU A 98 35.54 19.28 -11.19
C GLU A 98 34.63 19.37 -9.96
N PRO A 99 34.68 20.48 -9.19
CA PRO A 99 33.85 20.66 -8.00
C PRO A 99 32.35 20.48 -8.27
N ARG A 100 31.88 20.91 -9.45
CA ARG A 100 30.48 20.81 -9.86
C ARG A 100 30.04 19.36 -10.10
N ALA A 101 30.89 18.54 -10.70
CA ALA A 101 30.61 17.11 -10.87
C ALA A 101 30.52 16.39 -9.51
N LYS A 102 31.38 16.74 -8.55
CA LYS A 102 31.30 16.23 -7.16
C LYS A 102 30.01 16.66 -6.47
N GLN A 103 29.59 17.91 -6.63
CA GLN A 103 28.33 18.41 -6.07
C GLN A 103 27.11 17.66 -6.64
N LEU A 104 27.06 17.42 -7.96
CA LEU A 104 25.98 16.65 -8.58
C LEU A 104 25.96 15.20 -8.10
N ARG A 105 27.13 14.55 -7.95
CA ARG A 105 27.21 13.20 -7.36
C ARG A 105 26.65 13.17 -5.93
N GLU A 106 27.01 14.17 -5.12
CA GLU A 106 26.50 14.27 -3.75
C GLU A 106 24.98 14.51 -3.73
N GLN A 107 24.45 15.35 -4.63
CA GLN A 107 23.00 15.54 -4.76
C GLN A 107 22.29 14.25 -5.17
N MET A 108 22.86 13.46 -6.09
CA MET A 108 22.33 12.15 -6.47
C MET A 108 22.35 11.17 -5.29
N ARG A 109 23.44 11.16 -4.51
CA ARG A 109 23.56 10.35 -3.28
C ARG A 109 22.49 10.73 -2.25
N ILE A 110 22.31 12.03 -2.00
CA ILE A 110 21.29 12.54 -1.08
C ILE A 110 19.89 12.13 -1.55
N ARG A 111 19.60 12.29 -2.85
CA ARG A 111 18.31 11.92 -3.43
C ARG A 111 18.03 10.42 -3.31
N ALA A 112 19.02 9.59 -3.62
CA ALA A 112 18.90 8.14 -3.43
C ALA A 112 18.67 7.77 -1.95
N GLY A 113 19.27 8.51 -1.01
CA GLY A 113 18.99 8.39 0.42
C GLY A 113 17.54 8.72 0.80
N GLN A 114 16.95 9.78 0.22
CA GLN A 114 15.53 10.11 0.42
C GLN A 114 14.62 9.00 -0.12
N LEU A 115 14.89 8.52 -1.33
CA LEU A 115 14.12 7.44 -1.94
C LEU A 115 14.21 6.13 -1.14
N ALA A 116 15.37 5.84 -0.54
CA ALA A 116 15.50 4.69 0.36
C ALA A 116 14.66 4.83 1.64
N VAL A 117 14.54 6.05 2.19
CA VAL A 117 13.62 6.32 3.31
C VAL A 117 12.17 6.12 2.85
N ASP A 118 11.81 6.58 1.66
CA ASP A 118 10.46 6.40 1.11
C ASP A 118 10.12 4.93 0.84
N THR A 119 11.07 4.13 0.34
CA THR A 119 10.89 2.68 0.16
C THR A 119 10.70 1.99 1.51
N ARG A 120 11.40 2.40 2.57
CA ARG A 120 11.13 1.89 3.92
C ARG A 120 9.73 2.26 4.42
N LYS A 121 9.26 3.47 4.10
CA LYS A 121 7.88 3.89 4.40
C LYS A 121 6.87 3.05 3.64
N LEU A 122 7.16 2.69 2.39
CA LEU A 122 6.37 1.75 1.61
C LEU A 122 6.25 0.39 2.31
N HIS A 123 7.36 -0.22 2.73
CA HIS A 123 7.29 -1.48 3.48
C HIS A 123 6.54 -1.36 4.80
N ALA A 124 6.75 -0.27 5.55
CA ALA A 124 6.05 -0.04 6.81
C ALA A 124 4.52 0.08 6.60
N ALA A 125 4.09 0.73 5.52
CA ALA A 125 2.67 0.83 5.16
C ALA A 125 2.06 -0.54 4.84
N GLU A 126 2.81 -1.39 4.12
CA GLU A 126 2.38 -2.76 3.80
C GLU A 126 2.32 -3.65 5.04
N GLU A 127 3.33 -3.56 5.92
CA GLU A 127 3.35 -4.27 7.20
C GLU A 127 2.18 -3.85 8.10
N ARG A 128 1.83 -2.55 8.12
CA ARG A 128 0.67 -2.06 8.87
C ARG A 128 -0.64 -2.55 8.26
N ALA A 129 -0.75 -2.58 6.93
CA ALA A 129 -1.90 -3.16 6.25
C ALA A 129 -2.07 -4.65 6.55
N ALA A 130 -0.98 -5.42 6.52
CA ALA A 130 -0.98 -6.83 6.90
C ALA A 130 -1.36 -7.04 8.37
N SER A 131 -0.80 -6.24 9.28
CA SER A 131 -1.09 -6.29 10.72
C SER A 131 -2.55 -5.96 11.04
N ARG A 132 -3.13 -4.99 10.32
CA ARG A 132 -4.55 -4.65 10.42
C ARG A 132 -5.41 -5.85 10.02
N MET A 133 -5.14 -6.46 8.86
CA MET A 133 -5.88 -7.65 8.41
C MET A 133 -5.77 -8.81 9.39
N ALA A 134 -4.58 -9.07 9.93
CA ALA A 134 -4.36 -10.09 10.94
C ALA A 134 -5.18 -9.85 12.22
N THR A 135 -5.33 -8.58 12.61
CA THR A 135 -6.08 -8.19 13.81
C THR A 135 -7.60 -8.26 13.58
N LEU A 136 -8.08 -7.83 12.41
CA LEU A 136 -9.50 -7.81 12.08
C LEU A 136 -10.04 -9.21 11.74
N TYR A 137 -9.22 -10.04 11.10
CA TYR A 137 -9.61 -11.34 10.56
C TYR A 137 -8.69 -12.46 11.06
N PRO A 138 -8.54 -12.66 12.38
CA PRO A 138 -7.61 -13.65 12.94
C PRO A 138 -7.99 -15.11 12.57
N PHE A 139 -9.21 -15.33 12.09
CA PHE A 139 -9.72 -16.61 11.62
C PHE A 139 -9.46 -16.87 10.13
N VAL A 140 -8.99 -15.87 9.36
CA VAL A 140 -8.60 -16.03 7.95
C VAL A 140 -7.08 -16.11 7.87
N GLY A 141 -6.56 -17.02 7.05
CA GLY A 141 -5.11 -17.09 6.80
C GLY A 141 -4.55 -15.78 6.25
N LEU A 142 -3.33 -15.40 6.66
CA LEU A 142 -2.69 -14.15 6.21
C LEU A 142 -2.35 -14.13 4.71
N ALA A 143 -2.22 -15.32 4.11
CA ALA A 143 -1.96 -15.48 2.68
C ALA A 143 -2.77 -16.65 2.09
N PRO A 144 -4.09 -16.51 1.91
CA PRO A 144 -4.92 -17.54 1.29
C PRO A 144 -4.38 -17.88 -0.10
N LEU A 145 -4.08 -19.16 -0.35
CA LEU A 145 -3.44 -19.63 -1.59
C LEU A 145 -2.13 -18.88 -1.97
N GLY A 146 -1.41 -18.33 -0.98
CA GLY A 146 -0.17 -17.57 -1.21
C GLY A 146 -0.38 -16.13 -1.68
N VAL A 147 -1.63 -15.64 -1.76
CA VAL A 147 -1.94 -14.23 -2.04
C VAL A 147 -2.14 -13.50 -0.73
N ALA A 148 -1.41 -12.40 -0.50
CA ALA A 148 -1.49 -11.68 0.77
C ALA A 148 -2.90 -11.10 1.01
N LEU A 149 -3.50 -11.39 2.16
CA LEU A 149 -4.89 -11.02 2.46
C LEU A 149 -5.14 -9.50 2.33
N TRP A 150 -4.17 -8.68 2.71
CA TRP A 150 -4.25 -7.21 2.60
C TRP A 150 -4.32 -6.69 1.16
N SER A 151 -3.90 -7.50 0.18
CA SER A 151 -3.98 -7.17 -1.25
C SER A 151 -5.29 -7.65 -1.91
N ILE A 152 -6.09 -8.45 -1.20
CA ILE A 152 -7.39 -8.94 -1.66
C ILE A 152 -8.47 -7.99 -1.13
N PRO A 153 -9.40 -7.51 -1.97
CA PRO A 153 -10.44 -6.55 -1.55
C PRO A 153 -11.59 -7.23 -0.77
N VAL A 154 -11.27 -8.03 0.26
CA VAL A 154 -12.26 -8.80 1.05
C VAL A 154 -13.31 -7.90 1.72
N GLU A 155 -12.94 -6.67 2.09
CA GLU A 155 -13.84 -5.69 2.72
C GLU A 155 -14.86 -5.09 1.75
N ALA A 156 -14.61 -5.21 0.44
CA ALA A 156 -15.52 -4.79 -0.62
C ALA A 156 -16.43 -5.93 -1.09
N ASP A 157 -16.19 -7.17 -0.65
CA ASP A 157 -16.97 -8.33 -1.04
C ASP A 157 -18.24 -8.47 -0.20
N GLU A 158 -19.41 -8.41 -0.85
CA GLU A 158 -20.70 -8.45 -0.16
C GLU A 158 -20.96 -9.79 0.55
N GLU A 159 -20.50 -10.90 0.00
CA GLU A 159 -20.65 -12.22 0.64
C GLU A 159 -19.80 -12.31 1.91
N PHE A 160 -18.54 -11.87 1.84
CA PHE A 160 -17.65 -11.80 3.00
C PHE A 160 -18.23 -10.88 4.09
N ARG A 161 -18.75 -9.70 3.72
CA ARG A 161 -19.43 -8.79 4.66
C ARG A 161 -20.66 -9.42 5.30
N ALA A 162 -21.51 -10.10 4.53
CA ALA A 162 -22.68 -10.80 5.05
C ALA A 162 -22.29 -11.93 6.02
N LEU A 163 -21.19 -12.64 5.76
CA LEU A 163 -20.66 -13.65 6.67
C LEU A 163 -20.09 -13.02 7.95
N LEU A 164 -19.47 -11.84 7.89
CA LEU A 164 -19.03 -11.12 9.09
C LEU A 164 -20.21 -10.76 10.01
N LEU A 165 -21.34 -10.32 9.43
CA LEU A 165 -22.57 -10.06 10.20
C LEU A 165 -23.10 -11.34 10.86
N LYS A 166 -23.14 -12.45 10.12
CA LYS A 166 -23.53 -13.77 10.69
C LYS A 166 -22.59 -14.21 11.82
N ARG A 167 -21.30 -13.89 11.73
CA ARG A 167 -20.33 -14.21 12.78
C ARG A 167 -20.62 -13.41 14.05
N GLU A 168 -20.97 -12.13 13.92
CA GLU A 168 -21.39 -11.29 15.06
C GLU A 168 -22.66 -11.84 15.72
N GLU A 169 -23.64 -12.30 14.92
CA GLU A 169 -24.85 -12.96 15.44
C GLU A 169 -24.53 -14.28 16.15
N ALA A 170 -23.63 -15.09 15.61
CA ALA A 170 -23.19 -16.36 16.21
C ALA A 170 -22.44 -16.14 17.53
N LEU A 171 -21.57 -15.13 17.60
CA LEU A 171 -20.89 -14.73 18.84
C LEU A 171 -21.88 -14.23 19.90
N ALA A 172 -22.96 -13.58 19.47
CA ALA A 172 -24.05 -13.17 20.35
C ALA A 172 -24.99 -14.34 20.73
N GLY A 173 -24.72 -15.57 20.30
CA GLY A 173 -25.53 -16.75 20.57
C GLY A 173 -26.91 -16.75 19.89
N LYS A 174 -27.11 -15.90 18.88
CA LYS A 174 -28.41 -15.72 18.22
C LYS A 174 -28.66 -16.76 17.13
N SER A 175 -27.61 -17.22 16.44
CA SER A 175 -27.75 -18.16 15.32
C SER A 175 -26.42 -18.83 14.94
N GLY A 176 -26.44 -20.14 14.68
CA GLY A 176 -25.34 -20.88 14.06
C GLY A 176 -24.10 -21.11 14.95
N SER A 177 -23.12 -21.82 14.38
CA SER A 177 -21.81 -22.08 14.99
C SER A 177 -20.78 -21.05 14.51
N VAL A 178 -20.07 -20.39 15.44
CA VAL A 178 -19.01 -19.42 15.11
C VAL A 178 -17.94 -20.06 14.22
N HIS A 179 -17.53 -21.30 14.54
CA HIS A 179 -16.51 -22.01 13.78
C HIS A 179 -16.94 -22.30 12.33
N GLU A 180 -18.22 -22.63 12.10
CA GLU A 180 -18.73 -22.85 10.75
C GLU A 180 -18.71 -21.56 9.93
N VAL A 181 -19.10 -20.44 10.53
CA VAL A 181 -19.06 -19.12 9.86
C VAL A 181 -17.62 -18.67 9.60
N GLU A 182 -16.70 -18.89 10.53
CA GLU A 182 -15.27 -18.60 10.36
C GLU A 182 -14.62 -19.47 9.27
N SER A 183 -15.00 -20.74 9.17
CA SER A 183 -14.58 -21.61 8.08
C SER A 183 -15.14 -21.12 6.73
N ALA A 184 -16.38 -20.63 6.69
CA ALA A 184 -16.97 -20.05 5.49
C ALA A 184 -16.29 -18.74 5.08
N LEU A 185 -15.91 -17.89 6.04
CA LEU A 185 -15.12 -16.67 5.79
C LEU A 185 -13.76 -17.00 5.20
N SER A 186 -13.08 -18.02 5.73
CA SER A 186 -11.81 -18.50 5.20
C SER A 186 -11.95 -19.03 3.78
N ALA A 187 -12.96 -19.87 3.53
CA ALA A 187 -13.24 -20.41 2.19
C ALA A 187 -13.58 -19.30 1.19
N ARG A 188 -14.31 -18.26 1.61
CA ARG A 188 -14.59 -17.10 0.75
C ARG A 188 -13.31 -16.34 0.41
N ALA A 189 -12.44 -16.10 1.39
CA ALA A 189 -11.15 -15.44 1.14
C ALA A 189 -10.24 -16.27 0.21
N GLU A 190 -10.21 -17.60 0.34
CA GLU A 190 -9.51 -18.49 -0.59
C GLU A 190 -10.09 -18.45 -2.01
N ALA A 191 -11.42 -18.41 -2.13
CA ALA A 191 -12.08 -18.27 -3.43
C ALA A 191 -11.72 -16.92 -4.10
N MET A 192 -11.66 -15.83 -3.34
CA MET A 192 -11.21 -14.53 -3.84
C MET A 192 -9.73 -14.55 -4.24
N ALA A 193 -8.86 -15.19 -3.44
CA ALA A 193 -7.45 -15.37 -3.80
C ALA A 193 -7.29 -16.17 -5.10
N LYS A 194 -8.10 -17.22 -5.27
CA LYS A 194 -8.12 -18.01 -6.51
C LYS A 194 -8.53 -17.17 -7.72
N ALA A 195 -9.56 -16.34 -7.59
CA ALA A 195 -9.99 -15.43 -8.65
C ALA A 195 -8.89 -14.43 -9.04
N VAL A 196 -8.15 -13.91 -8.06
CA VAL A 196 -6.99 -13.04 -8.30
C VAL A 196 -5.90 -13.77 -9.10
N LEU A 197 -5.59 -15.02 -8.78
CA LEU A 197 -4.62 -15.82 -9.53
C LEU A 197 -5.10 -16.14 -10.94
N GLU A 198 -6.37 -16.49 -11.12
CA GLU A 198 -6.97 -16.76 -12.44
C GLU A 198 -6.97 -15.51 -13.34
N GLU A 199 -7.27 -14.33 -12.78
CA GLU A 199 -7.16 -13.05 -13.49
C GLU A 199 -5.73 -12.76 -13.93
N GLU A 200 -4.76 -12.95 -13.03
CA GLU A 200 -3.33 -12.73 -13.33
C GLU A 200 -2.82 -13.66 -14.45
N GLU A 201 -3.18 -14.95 -14.41
CA GLU A 201 -2.83 -15.91 -15.48
C GLU A 201 -3.53 -15.56 -16.80
N ALA A 202 -4.78 -15.09 -16.77
CA ALA A 202 -5.49 -14.65 -17.96
C ALA A 202 -4.81 -13.43 -18.62
N LEU A 203 -4.33 -12.48 -17.81
CA LEU A 203 -3.57 -11.32 -18.29
C LEU A 203 -2.22 -11.73 -18.87
N ALA A 204 -1.50 -12.65 -18.22
CA ALA A 204 -0.25 -13.18 -18.73
C ALA A 204 -0.44 -13.95 -20.05
N ALA A 205 -1.56 -14.66 -20.20
CA ALA A 205 -1.92 -15.35 -21.45
C ALA A 205 -2.33 -14.37 -22.56
N ALA A 206 -3.00 -13.26 -22.22
CA ALA A 206 -3.38 -12.22 -23.17
C ALA A 206 -2.17 -11.41 -23.67
N PHE A 207 -1.17 -11.20 -22.82
CA PHE A 207 0.04 -10.42 -23.12
C PHE A 207 1.32 -11.21 -22.79
N PRO A 208 1.59 -12.33 -23.48
CA PRO A 208 2.69 -13.24 -23.15
C PRO A 208 4.07 -12.57 -23.26
N PHE A 209 4.18 -11.52 -24.08
CA PHE A 209 5.40 -10.74 -24.28
C PHE A 209 5.74 -9.80 -23.11
N LEU A 210 4.83 -9.61 -22.15
CA LEU A 210 5.06 -8.84 -20.91
C LEU A 210 5.52 -9.74 -19.74
N GLY A 211 5.34 -11.07 -19.84
CA GLY A 211 5.58 -11.99 -18.73
C GLY A 211 4.49 -11.92 -17.66
N ARG A 212 4.85 -12.24 -16.41
CA ARG A 212 3.91 -12.22 -15.26
C ARG A 212 3.89 -10.89 -14.49
N SER A 213 4.88 -10.04 -14.71
CA SER A 213 4.97 -8.72 -14.10
C SER A 213 5.82 -7.80 -14.98
N VAL A 214 5.61 -6.49 -14.85
CA VAL A 214 6.42 -5.48 -15.53
C VAL A 214 7.15 -4.68 -14.46
N LYS A 215 8.48 -4.78 -14.44
CA LYS A 215 9.34 -4.06 -13.47
C LYS A 215 8.85 -4.26 -12.02
N GLY A 216 8.59 -5.52 -11.65
CA GLY A 216 8.14 -5.93 -10.31
C GLY A 216 6.67 -5.68 -10.00
N VAL A 217 5.89 -5.09 -10.91
CA VAL A 217 4.45 -4.84 -10.70
C VAL A 217 3.61 -5.92 -11.41
N PRO A 218 2.74 -6.66 -10.71
CA PRO A 218 1.84 -7.64 -11.32
C PRO A 218 0.93 -7.01 -12.39
N LEU A 219 0.60 -7.76 -13.44
CA LEU A 219 -0.20 -7.24 -14.56
C LEU A 219 -1.58 -6.75 -14.13
N ARG A 220 -2.24 -7.40 -13.15
CA ARG A 220 -3.56 -6.94 -12.68
C ARG A 220 -3.50 -5.55 -12.07
N GLU A 221 -2.39 -5.21 -11.39
CA GLU A 221 -2.22 -3.92 -10.72
C GLU A 221 -1.95 -2.78 -11.72
N LEU A 222 -1.47 -3.11 -12.92
CA LEU A 222 -1.22 -2.13 -13.98
C LEU A 222 -2.51 -1.67 -14.66
N ALA A 223 -3.59 -2.45 -14.59
CA ALA A 223 -4.86 -2.16 -15.24
C ALA A 223 -4.69 -1.71 -16.71
N LEU A 224 -3.80 -2.37 -17.47
CA LEU A 224 -3.25 -1.92 -18.75
C LEU A 224 -4.32 -1.43 -19.75
N MET A 225 -5.43 -2.16 -19.87
CA MET A 225 -6.52 -1.83 -20.80
C MET A 225 -7.33 -0.57 -20.40
N SER A 226 -7.10 -0.03 -19.20
CA SER A 226 -7.67 1.25 -18.77
C SER A 226 -6.93 2.44 -19.37
N ASP A 227 -5.68 2.27 -19.78
CA ASP A 227 -4.90 3.30 -20.47
C ASP A 227 -5.29 3.33 -21.96
N PRO A 228 -5.79 4.48 -22.49
CA PRO A 228 -6.28 4.55 -23.86
C PRO A 228 -5.23 4.19 -24.91
N ASN A 229 -3.98 4.63 -24.71
CA ASN A 229 -2.91 4.38 -25.66
C ASN A 229 -2.52 2.89 -25.67
N PHE A 230 -2.42 2.26 -24.50
CA PHE A 230 -2.17 0.82 -24.43
C PHE A 230 -3.33 0.02 -25.06
N ALA A 231 -4.58 0.38 -24.78
CA ALA A 231 -5.75 -0.30 -25.33
C ALA A 231 -5.82 -0.19 -26.87
N GLU A 232 -5.47 0.97 -27.44
CA GLU A 232 -5.38 1.16 -28.89
C GLU A 232 -4.29 0.28 -29.51
N LEU A 233 -3.08 0.28 -28.93
CA LEU A 233 -1.97 -0.56 -29.38
C LEU A 233 -2.30 -2.05 -29.28
N ALA A 234 -2.97 -2.48 -28.21
CA ALA A 234 -3.39 -3.87 -28.00
C ALA A 234 -4.45 -4.29 -29.02
N THR A 235 -5.37 -3.39 -29.37
CA THR A 235 -6.37 -3.62 -30.41
C THR A 235 -5.72 -3.78 -31.78
N ARG A 236 -4.75 -2.91 -32.12
CA ARG A 236 -3.96 -3.04 -33.34
C ARG A 236 -3.19 -4.35 -33.37
N HIS A 237 -2.62 -4.78 -32.24
CA HIS A 237 -1.88 -6.04 -32.14
C HIS A 237 -2.76 -7.25 -32.40
N ALA A 238 -3.96 -7.27 -31.82
CA ALA A 238 -4.94 -8.32 -32.09
C ALA A 238 -5.36 -8.39 -33.57
N GLN A 239 -5.42 -7.25 -34.27
CA GLN A 239 -5.76 -7.18 -35.70
C GLN A 239 -4.60 -7.63 -36.60
N GLU A 240 -3.37 -7.27 -36.24
CA GLU A 240 -2.17 -7.53 -37.04
C GLU A 240 -1.50 -8.88 -36.73
N ALA A 241 -1.90 -9.57 -35.66
CA ALA A 241 -1.33 -10.86 -35.24
C ALA A 241 -1.34 -11.93 -36.35
N THR A 242 -2.26 -11.85 -37.31
CA THR A 242 -2.36 -12.78 -38.45
C THR A 242 -1.83 -12.21 -39.78
N SER A 243 -1.28 -10.99 -39.77
CA SER A 243 -0.89 -10.25 -40.98
C SER A 243 0.35 -10.80 -41.70
N GLY A 244 1.07 -11.76 -41.10
CA GLY A 244 2.30 -12.35 -41.64
C GLY A 244 3.54 -11.44 -41.54
N ASP A 245 3.38 -10.17 -41.14
CA ASP A 245 4.49 -9.24 -40.88
C ASP A 245 5.04 -9.42 -39.46
N ALA A 246 5.93 -10.39 -39.29
CA ALA A 246 6.57 -10.65 -38.00
C ALA A 246 7.37 -9.44 -37.47
N ALA A 247 7.95 -8.62 -38.35
CA ALA A 247 8.73 -7.46 -37.94
C ALA A 247 7.82 -6.33 -37.43
N GLY A 248 6.68 -6.11 -38.07
CA GLY A 248 5.63 -5.19 -37.61
C GLY A 248 5.09 -5.60 -36.24
N ILE A 249 4.74 -6.87 -36.07
CA ILE A 249 4.25 -7.42 -34.78
C ILE A 249 5.30 -7.22 -33.67
N LEU A 250 6.57 -7.51 -33.94
CA LEU A 250 7.63 -7.34 -32.92
C LEU A 250 7.81 -5.87 -32.50
N ARG A 251 7.70 -4.93 -33.45
CA ARG A 251 7.73 -3.49 -33.15
C ARG A 251 6.54 -3.09 -32.30
N LEU A 252 5.37 -3.60 -32.62
CA LEU A 252 4.14 -3.33 -31.89
C LEU A 252 4.18 -3.88 -30.46
N GLU A 253 4.71 -5.10 -30.28
CA GLU A 253 4.97 -5.65 -28.96
C GLU A 253 5.98 -4.81 -28.17
N GLN A 254 6.98 -4.24 -28.85
CA GLN A 254 7.92 -3.34 -28.19
C GLN A 254 7.24 -2.05 -27.72
N GLU A 255 6.39 -1.44 -28.56
CA GLU A 255 5.59 -0.27 -28.17
C GLU A 255 4.67 -0.59 -26.98
N LEU A 256 4.05 -1.77 -26.96
CA LEU A 256 3.25 -2.26 -25.83
C LEU A 256 4.10 -2.47 -24.56
N ARG A 257 5.31 -3.04 -24.67
CA ARG A 257 6.25 -3.18 -23.54
C ARG A 257 6.65 -1.82 -22.98
N ASP A 258 6.99 -0.86 -23.84
CA ASP A 258 7.40 0.49 -23.43
C ASP A 258 6.25 1.20 -22.72
N GLN A 259 5.03 1.07 -23.25
CA GLN A 259 3.83 1.62 -22.63
C GLN A 259 3.51 0.96 -21.29
N ALA A 260 3.62 -0.36 -21.19
CA ALA A 260 3.47 -1.07 -19.92
C ALA A 260 4.52 -0.65 -18.89
N CYS A 261 5.77 -0.41 -19.31
CA CYS A 261 6.83 0.09 -18.43
C CYS A 261 6.52 1.50 -17.90
N ARG A 262 5.96 2.38 -18.74
CA ARG A 262 5.49 3.72 -18.31
C ARG A 262 4.38 3.58 -17.26
N ILE A 263 3.39 2.74 -17.51
CA ILE A 263 2.28 2.51 -16.56
C ILE A 263 2.81 1.93 -15.24
N ALA A 264 3.74 0.96 -15.30
CA ALA A 264 4.35 0.37 -14.12
C ALA A 264 5.11 1.41 -13.27
N ARG A 265 5.83 2.34 -13.92
CA ARG A 265 6.46 3.48 -13.26
C ARG A 265 5.42 4.36 -12.56
N GLU A 266 4.33 4.71 -13.23
CA GLU A 266 3.26 5.54 -12.65
C GLU A 266 2.63 4.87 -11.42
N VAL A 267 2.36 3.55 -11.49
CA VAL A 267 1.84 2.77 -10.37
C VAL A 267 2.82 2.73 -9.20
N ARG A 268 4.12 2.46 -9.45
CA ARG A 268 5.14 2.45 -8.39
C ARG A 268 5.29 3.82 -7.71
N VAL A 269 5.34 4.89 -8.50
CA VAL A 269 5.45 6.26 -7.97
C VAL A 269 4.22 6.59 -7.14
N ALA A 270 3.00 6.31 -7.64
CA ALA A 270 1.77 6.55 -6.89
C ALA A 270 1.74 5.77 -5.57
N ARG A 271 2.05 4.47 -5.60
CA ARG A 271 2.10 3.61 -4.40
C ARG A 271 3.11 4.13 -3.36
N ARG A 272 4.30 4.53 -3.81
CA ARG A 272 5.33 5.10 -2.92
C ARG A 272 4.87 6.41 -2.30
N LEU A 273 4.33 7.34 -3.09
CA LEU A 273 3.83 8.62 -2.57
C LEU A 273 2.65 8.43 -1.60
N ASP A 274 1.73 7.52 -1.92
CA ASP A 274 0.63 7.18 -1.02
C ASP A 274 1.12 6.61 0.31
N ALA A 275 2.13 5.73 0.28
CA ALA A 275 2.73 5.18 1.48
C ALA A 275 3.49 6.23 2.29
N VAL A 276 4.30 7.09 1.64
CA VAL A 276 5.00 8.20 2.31
C VAL A 276 4.01 9.08 3.05
N ARG A 277 2.92 9.49 2.39
CA ARG A 277 1.87 10.31 3.00
C ARG A 277 1.23 9.65 4.22
N ASN A 278 0.96 8.35 4.14
CA ASN A 278 0.35 7.60 5.23
C ASN A 278 1.32 7.43 6.40
N GLU A 279 2.58 7.03 6.15
CA GLU A 279 3.59 6.91 7.20
C GLU A 279 3.93 8.25 7.84
N ASP A 280 3.98 9.34 7.08
CA ASP A 280 4.19 10.69 7.60
C ASP A 280 3.13 11.07 8.65
N LEU A 281 1.88 10.64 8.46
CA LEU A 281 0.82 10.84 9.44
C LEU A 281 1.07 10.04 10.71
N HIS A 282 1.50 8.77 10.61
CA HIS A 282 1.80 7.95 11.77
C HIS A 282 3.05 8.40 12.53
N GLU A 283 4.08 8.85 11.83
CA GLU A 283 5.31 9.38 12.43
C GLU A 283 5.02 10.67 13.20
N ARG A 284 4.21 11.58 12.63
CA ARG A 284 3.87 12.86 13.27
C ARG A 284 2.83 12.74 14.38
N TYR A 285 1.87 11.84 14.19
CA TYR A 285 0.70 11.67 15.05
C TYR A 285 0.51 10.20 15.46
N PRO A 286 1.45 9.62 16.23
CA PRO A 286 1.41 8.20 16.61
C PRO A 286 0.21 7.82 17.49
N PHE A 287 -0.47 8.80 18.07
CA PHE A 287 -1.67 8.60 18.89
C PHE A 287 -2.96 8.45 18.03
N LEU A 288 -2.91 8.76 16.73
CA LEU A 288 -4.06 8.59 15.85
C LEU A 288 -4.21 7.11 15.44
N PRO A 289 -5.42 6.54 15.50
CA PRO A 289 -5.65 5.16 15.09
C PRO A 289 -5.47 4.99 13.58
N GLU A 290 -4.93 3.84 13.16
CA GLU A 290 -4.83 3.42 11.75
C GLU A 290 -6.19 3.41 11.04
N GLU A 291 -7.22 2.99 11.77
CA GLU A 291 -8.58 2.90 11.29
C GLU A 291 -9.48 3.61 12.32
N PRO A 292 -9.69 4.94 12.18
CA PRO A 292 -10.51 5.69 13.14
C PRO A 292 -11.96 5.21 13.21
N VAL A 293 -12.49 4.75 12.08
CA VAL A 293 -13.81 4.13 11.93
C VAL A 293 -13.65 2.94 10.99
N ARG A 294 -14.41 1.87 11.24
CA ARG A 294 -14.33 0.64 10.45
C ARG A 294 -14.49 0.89 8.94
N GLY A 295 -13.54 0.42 8.14
CA GLY A 295 -13.44 0.59 6.69
C GLY A 295 -12.82 1.90 6.23
N ILE A 296 -12.46 2.82 7.13
CA ILE A 296 -11.86 4.12 6.82
C ILE A 296 -10.45 4.20 7.42
N LEU A 297 -9.42 4.15 6.56
CA LEU A 297 -8.03 4.30 6.99
C LEU A 297 -7.70 5.76 7.34
N LEU A 298 -6.69 5.98 8.19
CA LEU A 298 -6.28 7.32 8.60
C LEU A 298 -5.88 8.20 7.40
N GLY A 299 -5.06 7.66 6.49
CA GLY A 299 -4.65 8.36 5.28
C GLY A 299 -5.82 8.77 4.39
N ASP A 300 -6.85 7.94 4.39
CA ASP A 300 -8.10 8.06 3.66
C ASP A 300 -9.01 9.19 4.19
N VAL A 301 -8.81 9.62 5.45
CA VAL A 301 -9.48 10.80 6.05
C VAL A 301 -8.90 12.12 5.52
N ARG A 302 -7.64 12.11 5.05
CA ARG A 302 -6.87 13.30 4.61
C ARG A 302 -6.90 14.43 5.66
N PRO A 303 -6.57 14.15 6.95
CA PRO A 303 -6.79 15.11 8.04
C PRO A 303 -6.01 16.40 7.86
N VAL A 304 -4.78 16.34 7.33
CA VAL A 304 -3.93 17.50 7.03
C VAL A 304 -4.55 18.52 6.05
N GLN A 305 -5.51 18.11 5.23
CA GLN A 305 -6.22 19.02 4.32
C GLN A 305 -7.28 19.86 5.06
N GLN A 306 -7.72 19.40 6.23
CA GLN A 306 -8.76 20.07 7.02
C GLN A 306 -8.17 21.25 7.82
N PRO A 307 -8.73 22.47 7.71
CA PRO A 307 -8.24 23.64 8.45
C PRO A 307 -8.20 23.41 9.97
N ALA A 308 -9.26 22.84 10.55
CA ALA A 308 -9.33 22.57 11.99
C ALA A 308 -8.22 21.63 12.48
N PHE A 309 -7.84 20.62 11.68
CA PHE A 309 -6.75 19.72 12.04
C PHE A 309 -5.39 20.43 11.95
N ARG A 310 -5.20 21.31 10.95
CA ARG A 310 -3.98 22.12 10.82
C ARG A 310 -3.78 23.05 12.01
N GLU A 311 -4.85 23.69 12.50
CA GLU A 311 -4.80 24.54 13.69
C GLU A 311 -4.39 23.76 14.94
N LEU A 312 -5.01 22.60 15.19
CA LEU A 312 -4.66 21.72 16.31
C LEU A 312 -3.22 21.19 16.18
N SER A 313 -2.80 20.86 14.97
CA SER A 313 -1.44 20.40 14.69
C SER A 313 -0.38 21.48 14.96
N ASN A 314 -0.65 22.74 14.62
CA ASN A 314 0.24 23.86 14.92
C ASN A 314 0.31 24.11 16.44
N LYS A 315 -0.85 24.08 17.12
CA LYS A 315 -0.94 24.19 18.58
C LYS A 315 -0.15 23.07 19.29
N LEU A 316 -0.24 21.84 18.79
CA LEU A 316 0.47 20.70 19.34
C LEU A 316 2.00 20.86 19.22
N ASP A 317 2.50 21.37 18.10
CA ASP A 317 3.95 21.65 17.94
C ASP A 317 4.45 22.70 18.94
N GLU A 318 3.68 23.77 19.15
CA GLU A 318 4.03 24.81 20.11
C GLU A 318 4.09 24.25 21.54
N GLN A 319 3.13 23.40 21.90
CA GLN A 319 3.10 22.75 23.20
C GLN A 319 4.26 21.76 23.39
N ARG A 320 4.64 21.02 22.34
CA ARG A 320 5.77 20.08 22.33
C ARG A 320 7.14 20.75 22.48
N ARG A 321 7.24 22.08 22.44
CA ARG A 321 8.48 22.80 22.78
C ARG A 321 8.87 22.64 24.25
N ASP A 322 7.89 22.46 25.14
CA ASP A 322 8.11 22.19 26.56
C ASP A 322 7.16 21.07 27.04
N PRO A 323 7.46 19.79 26.72
CA PRO A 323 6.54 18.67 26.95
C PRO A 323 6.20 18.43 28.42
N THR A 324 7.13 18.71 29.33
CA THR A 324 6.95 18.43 30.77
C THR A 324 5.95 19.40 31.37
N ARG A 325 6.08 20.70 31.06
CA ARG A 325 5.16 21.74 31.50
C ARG A 325 3.79 21.62 30.82
N ASN A 326 3.78 21.27 29.54
CA ASN A 326 2.56 21.24 28.73
C ASN A 326 1.90 19.87 28.65
N ALA A 327 2.31 18.87 29.45
CA ALA A 327 1.84 17.49 29.34
C ALA A 327 0.31 17.35 29.31
N ALA A 328 -0.40 18.07 30.18
CA ALA A 328 -1.87 18.05 30.20
C ALA A 328 -2.49 18.69 28.95
N ALA A 329 -1.91 19.79 28.47
CA ALA A 329 -2.37 20.49 27.27
C ALA A 329 -2.08 19.70 25.98
N ILE A 330 -0.95 18.98 25.94
CA ILE A 330 -0.59 18.06 24.86
C ILE A 330 -1.64 16.95 24.79
N ARG A 331 -1.89 16.23 25.89
CA ARG A 331 -2.91 15.16 25.93
C ARG A 331 -4.29 15.66 25.50
N ALA A 332 -4.72 16.81 26.02
CA ALA A 332 -6.00 17.40 25.62
C ALA A 332 -6.05 17.74 24.12
N THR A 333 -4.95 18.20 23.53
CA THR A 333 -4.88 18.50 22.09
C THR A 333 -4.84 17.21 21.25
N GLU A 334 -4.14 16.18 21.71
CA GLU A 334 -4.09 14.85 21.07
C GLU A 334 -5.48 14.18 21.09
N GLU A 335 -6.22 14.29 22.21
CA GLU A 335 -7.63 13.85 22.32
C GLU A 335 -8.53 14.63 21.36
N GLN A 336 -8.38 15.96 21.28
CA GLN A 336 -9.13 16.80 20.33
C GLN A 336 -8.87 16.40 18.88
N MET A 337 -7.61 16.13 18.52
CA MET A 337 -7.24 15.67 17.18
C MET A 337 -7.80 14.28 16.89
N THR A 338 -7.76 13.36 17.85
CA THR A 338 -8.33 12.02 17.71
C THR A 338 -9.83 12.07 17.49
N ALA A 339 -10.55 12.85 18.30
CA ALA A 339 -11.99 13.05 18.15
C ALA A 339 -12.36 13.71 16.82
N LEU A 340 -11.57 14.70 16.36
CA LEU A 340 -11.77 15.32 15.06
C LEU A 340 -11.61 14.31 13.91
N VAL A 341 -10.55 13.50 13.96
CA VAL A 341 -10.29 12.48 12.93
C VAL A 341 -11.38 11.40 12.92
N ALA A 342 -11.83 10.95 14.08
CA ALA A 342 -12.95 10.01 14.19
C ALA A 342 -14.22 10.58 13.56
N ARG A 343 -14.60 11.81 13.92
CA ARG A 343 -15.76 12.50 13.34
C ARG A 343 -15.67 12.62 11.81
N LEU A 344 -14.51 13.05 11.29
CA LEU A 344 -14.30 13.15 9.85
C LEU A 344 -14.40 11.79 9.16
N ALA A 345 -13.91 10.71 9.80
CA ALA A 345 -14.03 9.36 9.29
C ALA A 345 -15.49 8.88 9.28
N GLU A 346 -16.28 9.18 10.33
CA GLU A 346 -17.72 8.88 10.41
C GLU A 346 -18.49 9.58 9.29
N GLU A 347 -18.29 10.90 9.14
CA GLU A 347 -18.94 11.70 8.09
C GLU A 347 -18.65 11.13 6.69
N ARG A 348 -17.44 10.63 6.46
CA ARG A 348 -17.02 10.00 5.19
C ARG A 348 -17.57 8.60 4.99
N ALA A 349 -17.63 7.79 6.04
CA ALA A 349 -18.26 6.47 6.00
C ALA A 349 -19.75 6.59 5.67
N GLU A 350 -20.47 7.45 6.41
CA GLU A 350 -21.90 7.71 6.17
C GLU A 350 -22.17 8.26 4.78
N ALA A 351 -21.34 9.18 4.28
CA ALA A 351 -21.49 9.72 2.95
C ALA A 351 -21.23 8.67 1.86
N THR A 352 -20.32 7.73 2.10
CA THR A 352 -20.07 6.61 1.20
C THR A 352 -21.28 5.66 1.17
N GLU A 353 -21.86 5.31 2.32
CA GLU A 353 -23.07 4.48 2.38
C GLU A 353 -24.26 5.18 1.73
N ARG A 354 -24.49 6.47 2.00
CA ARG A 354 -25.56 7.27 1.35
C ARG A 354 -25.41 7.29 -0.17
N ALA A 355 -24.19 7.43 -0.68
CA ALA A 355 -23.92 7.38 -2.12
C ALA A 355 -24.20 5.98 -2.69
N HIS A 356 -23.83 4.92 -1.96
CA HIS A 356 -24.08 3.55 -2.37
C HIS A 356 -25.57 3.19 -2.35
N GLU A 357 -26.34 3.66 -1.37
CA GLU A 357 -27.81 3.50 -1.34
C GLU A 357 -28.47 4.21 -2.52
N GLN A 358 -27.97 5.39 -2.90
CA GLN A 358 -28.45 6.13 -4.07
C GLN A 358 -28.10 5.40 -5.39
N TYR A 359 -26.93 4.75 -5.45
CA TYR A 359 -26.44 4.02 -6.62
C TYR A 359 -26.01 2.59 -6.26
N PRO A 360 -26.96 1.67 -5.99
CA PRO A 360 -26.63 0.32 -5.47
C PRO A 360 -25.80 -0.56 -6.43
N PHE A 361 -25.78 -0.20 -7.72
CA PHE A 361 -24.98 -0.88 -8.74
C PHE A 361 -23.52 -0.38 -8.78
N LEU A 362 -23.19 0.72 -8.11
CA LEU A 362 -21.82 1.20 -7.96
C LEU A 362 -21.22 0.58 -6.69
N PRO A 363 -20.03 -0.04 -6.74
CA PRO A 363 -19.34 -0.48 -5.54
C PRO A 363 -18.96 0.70 -4.65
N ARG A 364 -18.85 0.49 -3.34
CA ARG A 364 -18.40 1.52 -2.36
C ARG A 364 -17.05 2.13 -2.72
N ARG A 365 -16.22 1.39 -3.46
CA ARG A 365 -14.97 1.85 -4.05
C ARG A 365 -14.96 1.57 -5.54
N VAL A 366 -14.83 2.61 -6.37
CA VAL A 366 -14.65 2.51 -7.82
C VAL A 366 -13.18 2.72 -8.11
N LEU A 367 -12.52 1.71 -8.71
CA LEU A 367 -11.07 1.71 -8.94
C LEU A 367 -10.25 2.01 -7.67
N GLY A 368 -10.72 1.58 -6.49
CA GLY A 368 -10.11 1.83 -5.17
C GLY A 368 -10.46 3.17 -4.52
N VAL A 369 -11.02 4.12 -5.28
CA VAL A 369 -11.48 5.43 -4.79
C VAL A 369 -12.87 5.27 -4.17
N ARG A 370 -13.09 5.79 -2.95
CA ARG A 370 -14.42 5.71 -2.32
C ARG A 370 -15.44 6.55 -3.08
N LEU A 371 -16.71 6.12 -3.04
CA LEU A 371 -17.80 6.87 -3.68
C LEU A 371 -17.92 8.32 -3.18
N VAL A 372 -17.65 8.59 -1.90
CA VAL A 372 -17.68 9.97 -1.37
C VAL A 372 -16.60 10.87 -1.97
N ASP A 373 -15.47 10.29 -2.38
CA ASP A 373 -14.34 11.03 -2.97
C ASP A 373 -14.53 11.28 -4.47
N ILE A 374 -15.57 10.67 -5.06
CA ILE A 374 -15.96 10.89 -6.44
C ILE A 374 -17.08 11.92 -6.44
N SER A 375 -16.89 13.04 -7.14
CA SER A 375 -17.90 14.11 -7.29
C SER A 375 -19.11 13.69 -8.14
N LEU A 376 -19.82 12.63 -7.74
CA LEU A 376 -20.96 12.07 -8.48
C LEU A 376 -22.11 13.07 -8.62
N GLN A 377 -22.31 13.94 -7.61
CA GLN A 377 -23.41 14.91 -7.58
C GLN A 377 -23.15 16.15 -8.45
N GLU A 378 -21.88 16.47 -8.69
CA GLU A 378 -21.46 17.64 -9.49
C GLU A 378 -21.36 17.29 -10.98
N ASP A 379 -21.38 16.00 -11.33
CA ASP A 379 -21.28 15.54 -12.71
C ASP A 379 -22.64 15.64 -13.43
N ASP A 380 -22.71 16.52 -14.43
CA ASP A 380 -23.91 16.76 -15.22
C ASP A 380 -24.33 15.51 -16.01
N VAL A 381 -23.36 14.75 -16.53
CA VAL A 381 -23.63 13.54 -17.33
C VAL A 381 -24.25 12.45 -16.46
N LEU A 382 -23.64 12.17 -15.30
CA LEU A 382 -24.17 11.21 -14.33
C LEU A 382 -25.56 11.65 -13.82
N SER A 383 -25.76 12.94 -13.60
CA SER A 383 -27.06 13.51 -13.22
C SER A 383 -28.14 13.28 -14.29
N GLN A 384 -27.79 13.44 -15.57
CA GLN A 384 -28.69 13.13 -16.70
C GLN A 384 -29.03 11.64 -16.78
N LEU A 385 -28.03 10.77 -16.62
CA LEU A 385 -28.21 9.32 -16.62
C LEU A 385 -29.06 8.86 -15.42
N ALA A 386 -28.85 9.44 -14.23
CA ALA A 386 -29.66 9.16 -13.05
C ALA A 386 -31.14 9.52 -13.30
N ARG A 387 -31.43 10.68 -13.90
CA ARG A 387 -32.80 11.07 -14.30
C ARG A 387 -33.39 10.10 -15.33
N ARG A 388 -32.60 9.64 -16.30
CA ARG A 388 -33.02 8.64 -17.29
C ARG A 388 -33.38 7.31 -16.62
N ARG A 389 -32.52 6.81 -15.73
CA ARG A 389 -32.74 5.57 -14.96
C ARG A 389 -34.04 5.63 -14.17
N VAL A 390 -34.27 6.71 -13.42
CA VAL A 390 -35.51 6.91 -12.64
C VAL A 390 -36.77 6.86 -13.53
N ARG A 391 -36.71 7.43 -14.74
CA ARG A 391 -37.83 7.34 -15.70
C ARG A 391 -38.06 5.90 -16.19
N GLN A 392 -36.99 5.19 -16.53
CA GLN A 392 -37.05 3.82 -17.04
C GLN A 392 -37.55 2.84 -15.98
N GLN A 393 -37.20 3.04 -14.71
CA GLN A 393 -37.66 2.22 -13.58
C GLN A 393 -39.18 2.29 -13.36
N ARG A 394 -39.87 3.32 -13.89
CA ARG A 394 -41.34 3.41 -13.83
C ARG A 394 -42.05 2.42 -14.74
N TYR A 395 -41.34 1.84 -15.71
CA TYR A 395 -41.91 0.92 -16.69
C TYR A 395 -41.16 -0.41 -16.67
N THR A 396 -41.83 -1.46 -16.21
CA THR A 396 -41.26 -2.81 -16.08
C THR A 396 -40.82 -3.42 -17.42
N SER A 397 -41.39 -2.97 -18.54
CA SER A 397 -41.01 -3.36 -19.90
C SER A 397 -39.62 -2.86 -20.33
N ILE A 398 -39.02 -1.93 -19.56
CA ILE A 398 -37.78 -1.23 -19.90
C ILE A 398 -36.58 -1.73 -19.06
N ALA A 399 -36.68 -2.93 -18.47
CA ALA A 399 -35.63 -3.49 -17.61
C ALA A 399 -34.23 -3.57 -18.29
N LYS A 400 -34.19 -3.89 -19.59
CA LYS A 400 -32.93 -3.93 -20.35
C LYS A 400 -32.30 -2.55 -20.50
N ASP A 401 -33.11 -1.51 -20.71
CA ASP A 401 -32.58 -0.15 -20.88
C ASP A 401 -32.13 0.46 -19.54
N VAL A 402 -32.72 0.03 -18.41
CA VAL A 402 -32.22 0.35 -17.06
C VAL A 402 -30.82 -0.21 -16.89
N SER A 403 -30.62 -1.51 -17.16
CA SER A 403 -29.30 -2.14 -17.03
C SER A 403 -28.26 -1.50 -17.94
N TYR A 404 -28.64 -1.14 -19.18
CA TYR A 404 -27.75 -0.41 -20.08
C TYR A 404 -27.36 0.97 -19.52
N THR A 405 -28.34 1.71 -18.99
CA THR A 405 -28.08 3.03 -18.37
C THR A 405 -27.20 2.90 -17.12
N GLU A 406 -27.39 1.87 -16.30
CA GLU A 406 -26.53 1.58 -15.14
C GLU A 406 -25.08 1.28 -15.58
N LYS A 407 -24.88 0.57 -16.69
CA LYS A 407 -23.53 0.38 -17.28
C LYS A 407 -22.89 1.67 -17.76
N GLU A 408 -23.66 2.57 -18.37
CA GLU A 408 -23.17 3.91 -18.74
C GLU A 408 -22.77 4.71 -17.49
N MET A 409 -23.55 4.63 -16.41
CA MET A 409 -23.23 5.28 -15.14
C MET A 409 -21.99 4.69 -14.47
N MET A 410 -21.81 3.36 -14.51
CA MET A 410 -20.59 2.70 -14.02
C MET A 410 -19.35 3.21 -14.75
N ARG A 411 -19.37 3.25 -16.09
CA ARG A 411 -18.26 3.78 -16.89
C ARG A 411 -17.96 5.24 -16.55
N ARG A 412 -19.00 6.07 -16.39
CA ARG A 412 -18.81 7.48 -16.01
C ARG A 412 -18.21 7.60 -14.60
N ALA A 413 -18.63 6.79 -13.64
CA ALA A 413 -18.04 6.76 -12.30
C ALA A 413 -16.58 6.32 -12.33
N GLU A 414 -16.21 5.34 -13.18
CA GLU A 414 -14.82 4.94 -13.39
C GLU A 414 -13.97 6.08 -13.97
N GLU A 415 -14.48 6.82 -14.96
CA GLU A 415 -13.81 8.00 -15.50
C GLU A 415 -13.57 9.07 -14.42
N LEU A 416 -14.57 9.37 -13.60
CA LEU A 416 -14.44 10.33 -12.50
C LEU A 416 -13.42 9.84 -11.45
N ALA A 417 -13.43 8.54 -11.11
CA ALA A 417 -12.44 7.96 -10.21
C ALA A 417 -11.00 8.07 -10.76
N ARG A 418 -10.81 7.90 -12.08
CA ARG A 418 -9.50 8.15 -12.72
C ARG A 418 -9.10 9.61 -12.61
N ASN A 419 -10.03 10.56 -12.81
CA ASN A 419 -9.73 11.98 -12.64
C ASN A 419 -9.28 12.32 -11.22
N VAL A 420 -9.92 11.72 -10.20
CA VAL A 420 -9.48 11.86 -8.80
C VAL A 420 -8.03 11.38 -8.64
N LYS A 421 -7.70 10.18 -9.16
CA LYS A 421 -6.33 9.66 -9.12
C LYS A 421 -5.32 10.55 -9.84
N ILE A 422 -5.69 11.13 -10.99
CA ILE A 422 -4.82 12.06 -11.73
C ILE A 422 -4.55 13.32 -10.90
N VAL A 423 -5.57 13.90 -10.27
CA VAL A 423 -5.43 15.07 -9.40
C VAL A 423 -4.54 14.75 -8.20
N ASP A 424 -4.75 13.60 -7.56
CA ASP A 424 -3.93 13.15 -6.44
C ASP A 424 -2.47 12.92 -6.86
N ALA A 425 -2.24 12.29 -8.01
CA ALA A 425 -0.90 12.10 -8.56
C ALA A 425 -0.22 13.44 -8.88
N TYR A 426 -0.94 14.42 -9.44
CA TYR A 426 -0.41 15.75 -9.70
C TYR A 426 0.01 16.46 -8.41
N ARG A 427 -0.82 16.40 -7.36
CA ARG A 427 -0.50 16.98 -6.05
C ARG A 427 0.72 16.30 -5.42
N GLY A 428 0.74 14.97 -5.39
CA GLY A 428 1.86 14.20 -4.85
C GLY A 428 3.17 14.47 -5.59
N ASN A 429 3.13 14.51 -6.93
CA ASN A 429 4.30 14.85 -7.75
C ASN A 429 4.79 16.29 -7.48
N GLY A 430 3.88 17.24 -7.27
CA GLY A 430 4.22 18.62 -6.91
C GLY A 430 4.92 18.72 -5.56
N ASN A 431 4.39 18.03 -4.54
CA ASN A 431 5.02 17.96 -3.23
C ASN A 431 6.40 17.29 -3.31
N GLU A 432 6.48 16.20 -4.06
CA GLU A 432 7.71 15.43 -4.21
C GLU A 432 8.80 16.20 -4.95
N TYR A 433 8.43 16.93 -6.01
CA TYR A 433 9.33 17.80 -6.75
C TYR A 433 10.05 18.78 -5.81
N VAL A 434 9.33 19.28 -4.81
CA VAL A 434 9.86 20.22 -3.82
C VAL A 434 10.71 19.49 -2.78
N ARG A 435 10.25 18.36 -2.25
CA ARG A 435 11.00 17.55 -1.26
C ARG A 435 12.32 17.01 -1.82
N ALA A 436 12.32 16.57 -3.07
CA ALA A 436 13.50 16.07 -3.77
C ALA A 436 14.64 17.10 -3.82
N ARG A 437 14.31 18.40 -3.96
CA ARG A 437 15.30 19.50 -4.00
C ARG A 437 15.65 20.07 -2.63
N ASN A 438 14.93 19.69 -1.60
CA ASN A 438 15.06 20.24 -0.25
C ASN A 438 15.18 19.08 0.76
N PRO A 439 16.35 18.45 0.88
CA PRO A 439 16.53 17.23 1.66
C PRO A 439 16.28 17.38 3.17
N PHE A 440 16.21 18.61 3.67
CA PHE A 440 15.82 18.92 5.05
C PHE A 440 14.30 18.82 5.29
N LEU A 441 13.48 18.69 4.24
CA LEU A 441 12.05 18.45 4.36
C LEU A 441 11.82 16.96 4.61
N VAL A 442 11.58 16.62 5.88
CA VAL A 442 11.41 15.23 6.33
C VAL A 442 10.09 14.60 5.83
N TYR A 443 9.06 15.43 5.67
CA TYR A 443 7.70 14.98 5.38
C TYR A 443 7.17 15.64 4.12
N GLU A 444 6.24 14.98 3.43
CA GLU A 444 5.56 15.47 2.24
C GLU A 444 4.71 16.72 2.56
N ASP A 445 3.86 16.62 3.58
CA ASP A 445 2.92 17.69 3.92
C ASP A 445 3.59 18.85 4.67
N ARG A 446 3.47 20.03 4.06
CA ARG A 446 3.86 21.30 4.66
C ARG A 446 2.75 21.79 5.56
N LYS A 447 3.08 22.07 6.82
CA LYS A 447 2.19 22.85 7.67
C LYS A 447 2.09 24.25 7.06
N CYS A 448 0.88 24.67 6.71
CA CYS A 448 0.65 26.08 6.39
C CYS A 448 1.02 26.87 7.65
N VAL A 449 1.94 27.82 7.50
CA VAL A 449 2.13 28.85 8.53
C VAL A 449 0.83 29.67 8.57
N PRO A 450 0.29 29.98 9.76
CA PRO A 450 -0.96 30.75 9.91
C PRO A 450 -1.01 32.03 9.08
#